data_AF-I7AXD6-F1
#
_entry.id   AF-I7AXD6-F1
#
_cell.length_a   1.000
_cell.length_b   1.000
_cell.length_c   1.000
_cell.angle_alpha   90.00
_cell.angle_beta   90.00
_cell.angle_gamma   90.00
#
_symmetry.space_group_name_H-M   'P 1'
#
loop_
_entity.id
_entity.type
_entity.pdbx_description
1 polymer ?
#
loop_
_entity_poly.entity_id
_entity_poly.type
_entity_poly.pdbx_seq_one_letter_code
_entity_poly.pdbx_strand_id
1 'polypeptide(L)'
;MRPESFILRTQRNPSVALAPMESDDADDVDGALVGLVAMGPSNGPQNMPGPEYRYLIPDDNGDYSATVLLDKAWVALATVLSKLPLEFFTNVEFKFERAENGDLTATAIAGVIPSETESSVHPYHEQNLRGSVDCRAYIDFITDELPLKDVLKFHVSGDRVSMELVTVHTATADFTQYKEIVATPHSWTWGYACVGLWHAEIDVKITASWQIQDLQGATLKLEEYGHHIYPKDGSFKFEGDPYEDQVMALSLFHVLWGVTVATTSFASLASARDPLAAARAALAKDLRSDLYMEELIDKTIKLNFGGAILAGERHMPRDIACFGIVAPQLTTFAVTPLEKIVTHGSTLQLATVPAQANVTWSVESVEGSTDDPGHFDQHTHGLYLAPGAAGIEGEFTRVRVTATVPGSGFASSALLTVVKNALQVSPLLSVCQVGDEGVSLKADSVVEGPLQWRILGASPHGRLAQESGTANRYIPGENLPDKSFIVEEVEVRNSLTDEHRTLCIVTQMTLKRPSDVVVDKRDEQHARVWLSIHLSGASGVDQLTVVHGPGQIDIDEDGKPYYQADAASPAHFCVVGVVWRLSPELPITLEGFIVLPLPLGQHSQAYQALEQAAQRATRR
;
A
#
# COMPACT_ATOMS: atom_id res chain seq x y z
N MET A 1 4.16 -12.02 -2.62
CA MET A 1 4.33 -10.72 -3.29
C MET A 1 3.00 -9.99 -3.20
N ARG A 2 2.96 -8.74 -2.72
CA ARG A 2 1.74 -7.92 -2.65
C ARG A 2 2.06 -6.54 -3.23
N PRO A 3 1.16 -5.92 -4.01
CA PRO A 3 1.33 -4.54 -4.47
C PRO A 3 1.42 -3.58 -3.27
N GLU A 4 2.41 -2.69 -3.25
CA GLU A 4 2.56 -1.65 -2.22
C GLU A 4 2.12 -0.27 -2.73
N SER A 5 2.32 0.00 -4.02
CA SER A 5 1.90 1.25 -4.66
C SER A 5 1.74 1.05 -6.16
N PHE A 6 0.97 1.94 -6.80
CA PHE A 6 0.83 1.96 -8.24
C PHE A 6 0.69 3.38 -8.79
N ILE A 7 1.01 3.54 -10.08
CA ILE A 7 0.80 4.77 -10.85
C ILE A 7 0.10 4.40 -12.14
N LEU A 8 -0.91 5.19 -12.52
CA LEU A 8 -1.59 5.11 -13.81
C LEU A 8 -1.26 6.33 -14.65
N ARG A 9 -1.00 6.13 -15.94
CA ARG A 9 -0.74 7.20 -16.92
C ARG A 9 -1.38 6.87 -18.26
N THR A 10 -1.74 7.90 -18.99
CA THR A 10 -2.06 7.79 -20.42
C THR A 10 -0.79 7.99 -21.25
N GLN A 11 -0.59 7.13 -22.24
CA GLN A 11 0.51 7.21 -23.19
C GLN A 11 -0.06 7.33 -24.60
N ARG A 12 0.30 8.39 -25.30
CA ARG A 12 -0.10 8.60 -26.70
C ARG A 12 0.71 7.69 -27.62
N ASN A 13 0.10 7.19 -28.68
CA ASN A 13 0.84 6.44 -29.71
C ASN A 13 1.90 7.35 -30.38
N PRO A 14 3.20 7.00 -30.31
CA PRO A 14 4.29 7.84 -30.82
C PRO A 14 4.39 7.90 -32.36
N SER A 15 3.70 7.02 -33.11
CA SER A 15 3.64 7.13 -34.58
C SER A 15 2.75 8.26 -35.09
N VAL A 16 2.00 8.93 -34.20
CA VAL A 16 1.22 10.13 -34.53
C VAL A 16 2.09 11.37 -34.30
N ALA A 17 2.74 11.82 -35.37
CA ALA A 17 3.50 13.07 -35.40
C ALA A 17 2.67 14.26 -34.86
N LEU A 18 3.35 15.21 -34.23
CA LEU A 18 2.86 16.47 -33.66
C LEU A 18 1.82 17.21 -34.54
N ALA A 19 0.56 16.81 -34.45
CA ALA A 19 -0.58 17.62 -34.87
C ALA A 19 -1.15 18.33 -33.64
N PRO A 20 -1.21 19.67 -33.62
CA PRO A 20 -1.90 20.41 -32.56
C PRO A 20 -3.40 20.07 -32.58
N MET A 21 -3.99 19.91 -31.40
CA MET A 21 -5.44 19.74 -31.22
C MET A 21 -6.16 21.03 -31.66
N GLU A 22 -6.56 21.11 -32.93
CA GLU A 22 -7.37 22.24 -33.44
C GLU A 22 -8.48 21.81 -34.42
N SER A 23 -8.91 20.54 -34.42
CA SER A 23 -10.12 20.17 -35.16
C SER A 23 -10.94 19.12 -34.42
N ASP A 24 -12.23 19.42 -34.22
CA ASP A 24 -13.28 18.53 -33.70
C ASP A 24 -13.53 17.28 -34.60
N ASP A 25 -12.81 17.16 -35.73
CA ASP A 25 -12.92 16.07 -36.71
C ASP A 25 -11.65 15.18 -36.79
N ALA A 26 -10.74 15.24 -35.81
CA ALA A 26 -9.58 14.35 -35.80
C ALA A 26 -9.99 12.95 -35.32
N ASP A 27 -9.77 11.92 -36.17
CA ASP A 27 -9.97 10.50 -35.85
C ASP A 27 -9.39 10.17 -34.45
N ASP A 28 -10.14 9.42 -33.64
CA ASP A 28 -9.73 8.95 -32.31
C ASP A 28 -8.30 8.38 -32.39
N VAL A 29 -7.35 9.07 -31.78
CA VAL A 29 -5.94 8.68 -31.83
C VAL A 29 -5.70 7.56 -30.84
N ASP A 30 -5.21 6.41 -31.31
CA ASP A 30 -4.82 5.28 -30.47
C ASP A 30 -3.91 5.72 -29.31
N GLY A 31 -4.22 5.22 -28.11
CA GLY A 31 -3.52 5.53 -26.86
C GLY A 31 -3.55 4.32 -25.92
N ALA A 32 -2.56 4.24 -25.03
CA ALA A 32 -2.48 3.17 -24.03
C ALA A 32 -2.61 3.73 -22.62
N LEU A 33 -3.12 2.89 -21.72
CA LEU A 33 -2.97 3.09 -20.29
C LEU A 33 -1.72 2.34 -19.83
N VAL A 34 -0.80 3.04 -19.17
CA VAL A 34 0.40 2.45 -18.57
C VAL A 34 0.19 2.37 -17.06
N GLY A 35 0.13 1.14 -16.56
CA GLY A 35 0.15 0.84 -15.13
C GLY A 35 1.54 0.46 -14.67
N LEU A 36 2.05 1.16 -13.66
CA LEU A 36 3.32 0.85 -12.99
C LEU A 36 2.99 0.38 -11.58
N VAL A 37 3.33 -0.87 -11.25
CA VAL A 37 3.00 -1.48 -9.95
C VAL A 37 4.29 -1.87 -9.23
N ALA A 38 4.45 -1.41 -8.00
CA ALA A 38 5.54 -1.83 -7.12
C ALA A 38 5.08 -3.01 -6.24
N MET A 39 5.71 -4.18 -6.40
CA MET A 39 5.35 -5.42 -5.70
C MET A 39 6.11 -5.65 -4.38
N GLY A 40 6.75 -4.60 -3.83
CA GLY A 40 7.62 -4.62 -2.66
C GLY A 40 8.48 -3.36 -2.57
N PRO A 41 9.55 -3.36 -1.74
CA PRO A 41 10.41 -2.20 -1.56
C PRO A 41 11.01 -1.77 -2.89
N SER A 42 10.70 -0.53 -3.27
CA SER A 42 11.15 0.10 -4.51
C SER A 42 12.09 1.25 -4.20
N ASN A 43 12.95 1.61 -5.15
CA ASN A 43 13.83 2.78 -5.05
C ASN A 43 13.06 4.13 -5.17
N GLY A 44 11.77 4.13 -4.82
CA GLY A 44 10.87 5.27 -4.93
C GLY A 44 10.49 5.64 -6.37
N PRO A 45 9.68 6.69 -6.55
CA PRO A 45 9.17 7.12 -7.86
C PRO A 45 10.24 7.70 -8.80
N GLN A 46 11.50 7.86 -8.35
CA GLN A 46 12.55 8.57 -9.09
C GLN A 46 13.07 7.82 -10.34
N ASN A 47 12.86 6.50 -10.42
CA ASN A 47 13.25 5.68 -11.57
C ASN A 47 12.05 5.18 -12.40
N MET A 48 10.88 5.81 -12.24
CA MET A 48 9.72 5.46 -13.05
C MET A 48 9.92 5.92 -14.50
N PRO A 49 9.54 5.11 -15.49
CA PRO A 49 9.47 5.52 -16.89
C PRO A 49 8.90 6.93 -17.09
N GLY A 50 9.63 7.83 -17.75
CA GLY A 50 9.16 9.18 -18.06
C GLY A 50 8.16 9.23 -19.23
N PRO A 51 7.64 10.41 -19.59
CA PRO A 51 6.74 10.60 -20.74
C PRO A 51 7.31 10.08 -22.07
N GLU A 52 8.63 10.07 -22.20
CA GLU A 52 9.39 9.58 -23.35
C GLU A 52 9.58 8.05 -23.41
N TYR A 53 9.01 7.31 -22.45
CA TYR A 53 9.08 5.85 -22.49
C TYR A 53 8.39 5.30 -23.74
N ARG A 54 8.93 4.21 -24.29
CA ARG A 54 8.41 3.63 -25.54
C ARG A 54 7.02 3.04 -25.33
N TYR A 55 6.22 3.09 -26.38
CA TYR A 55 4.95 2.39 -26.45
C TYR A 55 5.24 0.88 -26.39
N LEU A 56 4.66 0.19 -25.40
CA LEU A 56 4.99 -1.21 -25.10
C LEU A 56 4.13 -2.22 -25.87
N ILE A 57 3.04 -1.77 -26.47
CA ILE A 57 2.21 -2.60 -27.34
C ILE A 57 2.85 -2.54 -28.74
N PRO A 58 3.31 -3.67 -29.29
CA PRO A 58 3.91 -3.67 -30.63
C PRO A 58 2.93 -3.14 -31.67
N ASP A 59 3.42 -2.28 -32.57
CA ASP A 59 2.64 -1.67 -33.67
C ASP A 59 2.83 -2.40 -35.01
N ASP A 60 3.72 -3.39 -35.04
CA ASP A 60 4.10 -4.18 -36.21
C ASP A 60 3.14 -5.34 -36.52
N ASN A 61 2.29 -5.72 -35.56
CA ASN A 61 1.23 -6.70 -35.75
C ASN A 61 0.01 -6.38 -34.87
N GLY A 62 -1.19 -6.33 -35.46
CA GLY A 62 -2.45 -6.00 -34.77
C GLY A 62 -2.95 -7.07 -33.79
N ASP A 63 -2.12 -8.05 -33.46
CA ASP A 63 -2.45 -9.20 -32.61
C ASP A 63 -2.30 -8.91 -31.11
N TYR A 64 -1.88 -7.70 -30.71
CA TYR A 64 -1.68 -7.31 -29.32
C TYR A 64 -2.46 -6.05 -28.94
N SER A 65 -3.06 -6.04 -27.75
CA SER A 65 -3.70 -4.85 -27.14
C SER A 65 -3.29 -4.62 -25.69
N ALA A 66 -2.40 -5.46 -25.14
CA ALA A 66 -1.77 -5.24 -23.85
C ALA A 66 -0.38 -5.89 -23.79
N THR A 67 0.47 -5.29 -22.96
CA THR A 67 1.78 -5.81 -22.60
C THR A 67 1.96 -5.72 -21.09
N VAL A 68 2.39 -6.81 -20.46
CA VAL A 68 2.80 -6.84 -19.05
C VAL A 68 4.30 -7.08 -18.98
N LEU A 69 5.01 -6.22 -18.26
CA LEU A 69 6.42 -6.39 -17.95
C LEU A 69 6.58 -6.82 -16.49
N LEU A 70 7.33 -7.89 -16.26
CA LEU A 70 7.61 -8.44 -14.94
C LEU A 70 9.11 -8.49 -14.70
N ASP A 71 9.52 -8.05 -13.51
CA ASP A 71 10.90 -8.08 -13.09
C ASP A 71 11.39 -9.52 -12.92
N LYS A 72 12.42 -9.89 -13.68
CA LYS A 72 12.99 -11.25 -13.63
C LYS A 72 13.50 -11.65 -12.26
N ALA A 73 14.02 -10.69 -11.48
CA ALA A 73 14.63 -10.99 -10.18
C ALA A 73 13.57 -11.42 -9.17
N TRP A 74 12.40 -10.77 -9.21
CA TRP A 74 11.25 -11.12 -8.39
C TRP A 74 10.70 -12.50 -8.74
N VAL A 75 10.54 -12.80 -10.03
CA VAL A 75 10.03 -14.11 -10.48
C VAL A 75 11.00 -15.24 -10.11
N ALA A 76 12.31 -15.03 -10.32
CA ALA A 76 13.33 -16.00 -9.95
C ALA A 76 13.37 -16.25 -8.44
N LEU A 77 13.33 -15.18 -7.63
CA LEU A 77 13.30 -15.30 -6.17
C LEU A 77 12.03 -16.00 -5.68
N ALA A 78 10.85 -15.61 -6.19
CA ALA A 78 9.59 -16.24 -5.83
C ALA A 78 9.58 -17.74 -6.19
N THR A 79 10.21 -18.12 -7.30
CA THR A 79 10.39 -19.52 -7.68
C THR A 79 11.18 -20.29 -6.63
N VAL A 80 12.37 -19.80 -6.23
CA VAL A 80 13.19 -20.48 -5.21
C VAL A 80 12.46 -20.57 -3.86
N LEU A 81 11.85 -19.47 -3.41
CA LEU A 81 11.15 -19.43 -2.12
C LEU A 81 9.94 -20.37 -2.10
N SER A 82 9.21 -20.51 -3.21
CA SER A 82 8.08 -21.46 -3.32
C SER A 82 8.50 -22.94 -3.26
N LYS A 83 9.78 -23.23 -3.51
CA LYS A 83 10.36 -24.58 -3.52
C LYS A 83 11.06 -24.94 -2.21
N LEU A 84 11.03 -24.06 -1.21
CA LEU A 84 11.56 -24.39 0.10
C LEU A 84 10.77 -25.56 0.72
N PRO A 85 11.45 -26.62 1.17
CA PRO A 85 10.78 -27.76 1.78
C PRO A 85 10.20 -27.34 3.13
N LEU A 86 8.86 -27.22 3.21
CA LEU A 86 8.15 -26.77 4.41
C LEU A 86 8.35 -27.68 5.63
N GLU A 87 8.69 -28.95 5.42
CA GLU A 87 9.03 -29.91 6.48
C GLU A 87 10.35 -29.55 7.18
N PHE A 88 11.25 -28.88 6.46
CA PHE A 88 12.58 -28.52 6.96
C PHE A 88 12.67 -27.03 7.31
N PHE A 89 12.02 -26.15 6.54
CA PHE A 89 11.95 -24.71 6.77
C PHE A 89 10.54 -24.32 7.21
N THR A 90 10.34 -24.16 8.52
CA THR A 90 9.01 -23.91 9.10
C THR A 90 8.81 -22.44 9.45
N ASN A 91 7.61 -21.91 9.15
CA ASN A 91 7.19 -20.53 9.49
C ASN A 91 8.19 -19.45 9.06
N VAL A 92 8.80 -19.61 7.89
CA VAL A 92 9.81 -18.66 7.41
C VAL A 92 9.14 -17.43 6.83
N GLU A 93 9.52 -16.27 7.34
CA GLU A 93 9.12 -14.97 6.82
C GLU A 93 10.35 -14.22 6.34
N PHE A 94 10.20 -13.43 5.27
CA PHE A 94 11.30 -12.72 4.64
C PHE A 94 11.05 -11.22 4.63
N LYS A 95 12.12 -10.46 4.90
CA LYS A 95 12.25 -9.06 4.52
C LYS A 95 12.98 -8.98 3.19
N PHE A 96 12.49 -8.13 2.31
CA PHE A 96 13.09 -7.88 1.00
C PHE A 96 13.85 -6.55 1.01
N GLU A 97 14.97 -6.49 0.31
CA GLU A 97 15.76 -5.27 0.14
C GLU A 97 16.26 -5.19 -1.31
N ARG A 98 16.14 -4.01 -1.91
CA ARG A 98 16.60 -3.74 -3.26
C ARG A 98 17.81 -2.82 -3.21
N ALA A 99 18.90 -3.22 -3.86
CA ALA A 99 20.08 -2.40 -4.02
C ALA A 99 19.93 -1.44 -5.22
N GLU A 100 20.74 -0.37 -5.25
CA GLU A 100 20.71 0.64 -6.33
C GLU A 100 21.05 0.04 -7.70
N ASN A 101 21.89 -1.00 -7.73
CA ASN A 101 22.27 -1.73 -8.94
C ASN A 101 21.17 -2.67 -9.47
N GLY A 102 20.04 -2.78 -8.75
CA GLY A 102 18.91 -3.64 -9.11
C GLY A 102 18.98 -5.05 -8.51
N ASP A 103 20.00 -5.39 -7.73
CA ASP A 103 20.05 -6.66 -7.02
C ASP A 103 18.95 -6.74 -5.95
N LEU A 104 18.43 -7.95 -5.74
CA LEU A 104 17.35 -8.22 -4.80
C LEU A 104 17.82 -9.21 -3.74
N THR A 105 17.63 -8.86 -2.47
CA THR A 105 17.96 -9.73 -1.35
C THR A 105 16.71 -10.04 -0.54
N ALA A 106 16.52 -11.30 -0.18
CA ALA A 106 15.55 -11.74 0.82
C ALA A 106 16.29 -12.29 2.04
N THR A 107 16.07 -11.68 3.19
CA THR A 107 16.63 -12.10 4.48
C THR A 107 15.51 -12.62 5.36
N ALA A 108 15.66 -13.82 5.90
CA ALA A 108 14.68 -14.36 6.82
C ALA A 108 14.63 -13.51 8.10
N ILE A 109 13.42 -13.10 8.51
CA ILE A 109 13.17 -12.36 9.76
C ILE A 109 12.52 -13.23 10.85
N ALA A 110 12.01 -14.38 10.45
CA ALA A 110 11.44 -15.41 11.31
C ALA A 110 11.61 -16.79 10.65
N GLY A 111 11.25 -17.82 11.40
CA GLY A 111 11.30 -19.21 10.96
C GLY A 111 12.39 -20.02 11.64
N VAL A 112 12.21 -21.33 11.59
CA VAL A 112 13.09 -22.30 12.23
C VAL A 112 13.28 -23.53 11.37
N ILE A 113 14.39 -24.24 11.57
CA ILE A 113 14.49 -25.67 11.24
C ILE A 113 14.13 -26.42 12.53
N PRO A 114 13.09 -27.28 12.51
CA PRO A 114 12.66 -28.00 13.70
C PRO A 114 13.76 -28.95 14.18
N SER A 115 13.77 -29.28 15.48
CA SER A 115 14.70 -30.27 16.00
C SER A 115 14.38 -31.65 15.46
N GLU A 116 15.38 -32.33 14.91
CA GLU A 116 15.28 -33.74 14.54
C GLU A 116 15.82 -34.59 15.69
N THR A 117 14.96 -34.92 16.64
CA THR A 117 15.24 -35.93 17.68
C THR A 117 15.02 -37.34 17.14
N GLU A 118 15.68 -37.67 16.03
CA GLU A 118 15.76 -39.04 15.56
C GLU A 118 17.13 -39.60 15.98
N SER A 119 17.17 -40.17 17.19
CA SER A 119 18.37 -40.76 17.76
C SER A 119 18.70 -42.07 17.04
N SER A 120 19.75 -42.06 16.20
CA SER A 120 20.22 -43.24 15.47
C SER A 120 21.45 -43.87 16.13
N VAL A 121 21.40 -45.19 16.37
CA VAL A 121 22.57 -45.95 16.87
C VAL A 121 23.55 -46.18 15.74
N HIS A 122 24.75 -45.61 15.85
CA HIS A 122 25.80 -45.89 14.89
C HIS A 122 27.00 -46.62 15.51
N PRO A 123 27.30 -47.85 15.03
CA PRO A 123 28.54 -48.53 15.38
C PRO A 123 29.71 -47.88 14.61
N TYR A 124 30.65 -47.28 15.34
CA TYR A 124 31.88 -46.72 14.78
C TYR A 124 33.03 -47.69 14.95
N HIS A 125 33.68 -48.09 13.85
CA HIS A 125 34.86 -48.95 13.87
C HIS A 125 36.07 -48.26 13.25
N GLU A 126 37.10 -47.96 14.04
CA GLU A 126 38.39 -47.49 13.52
C GLU A 126 39.48 -48.51 13.82
N GLN A 127 40.25 -48.89 12.80
CA GLN A 127 41.35 -49.84 12.92
C GLN A 127 42.68 -49.12 12.67
N ASN A 128 43.57 -49.13 13.66
CA ASN A 128 44.90 -48.57 13.55
C ASN A 128 45.97 -49.63 13.88
N LEU A 129 47.25 -49.27 13.73
CA LEU A 129 48.39 -50.16 14.00
C LEU A 129 48.45 -50.70 15.44
N ARG A 130 47.66 -50.15 16.37
CA ARG A 130 47.63 -50.51 17.79
C ARG A 130 46.39 -51.31 18.20
N GLY A 131 45.29 -51.28 17.45
CA GLY A 131 44.05 -52.00 17.77
C GLY A 131 42.86 -51.44 16.98
N SER A 132 41.64 -51.85 17.33
CA SER A 132 40.42 -51.19 16.85
C SER A 132 39.51 -50.69 17.96
N VAL A 133 38.71 -49.67 17.68
CA VAL A 133 37.73 -49.10 18.62
C VAL A 133 36.33 -49.33 18.05
N ASP A 134 35.40 -49.77 18.88
CA ASP A 134 33.97 -49.97 18.55
C ASP A 134 33.12 -49.12 19.51
N CYS A 135 32.46 -48.07 18.99
CA CYS A 135 31.61 -47.17 19.77
C CYS A 135 30.16 -47.23 19.30
N ARG A 136 29.19 -47.04 20.20
CA ARG A 136 27.79 -46.74 19.86
C ARG A 136 27.41 -45.40 20.45
N ALA A 137 26.94 -44.50 19.61
CA ALA A 137 26.41 -43.21 20.01
C ALA A 137 25.03 -42.96 19.39
N TYR A 138 24.19 -42.23 20.11
CA TYR A 138 22.99 -41.56 19.63
C TYR A 138 23.32 -40.08 19.41
N ILE A 139 23.07 -39.54 18.23
CA ILE A 139 23.45 -38.16 17.89
C ILE A 139 22.24 -37.38 17.44
N ASP A 140 22.04 -36.21 18.04
CA ASP A 140 21.09 -35.20 17.60
C ASP A 140 21.88 -33.98 17.12
N PHE A 141 21.87 -33.73 15.81
CA PHE A 141 22.62 -32.61 15.22
C PHE A 141 21.97 -31.26 15.52
N ILE A 142 20.65 -31.25 15.66
CA ILE A 142 19.83 -30.07 15.92
C ILE A 142 18.98 -30.40 17.14
N THR A 143 19.47 -30.06 18.33
CA THR A 143 18.85 -30.45 19.61
C THR A 143 17.61 -29.63 19.94
N ASP A 144 17.62 -28.37 19.52
CA ASP A 144 16.54 -27.40 19.65
C ASP A 144 16.17 -26.84 18.26
N GLU A 145 15.17 -25.97 18.18
CA GLU A 145 14.87 -25.28 16.93
C GLU A 145 16.06 -24.41 16.49
N LEU A 146 16.51 -24.56 15.23
CA LEU A 146 17.56 -23.71 14.65
C LEU A 146 16.92 -22.45 14.07
N PRO A 147 17.15 -21.26 14.65
CA PRO A 147 16.52 -20.02 14.20
C PRO A 147 17.10 -19.56 12.87
N LEU A 148 16.22 -19.20 11.92
CA LEU A 148 16.61 -18.77 10.57
C LEU A 148 16.77 -17.25 10.45
N LYS A 149 16.30 -16.51 11.45
CA LYS A 149 16.37 -15.05 11.48
C LYS A 149 17.80 -14.56 11.25
N ASP A 150 17.97 -13.66 10.29
CA ASP A 150 19.22 -13.01 9.87
C ASP A 150 20.30 -13.93 9.30
N VAL A 151 20.14 -15.27 9.37
CA VAL A 151 21.13 -16.26 8.92
C VAL A 151 20.77 -16.92 7.59
N LEU A 152 19.48 -17.02 7.23
CA LEU A 152 19.04 -17.51 5.92
C LEU A 152 18.83 -16.33 4.96
N LYS A 153 19.59 -16.33 3.87
CA LYS A 153 19.58 -15.26 2.87
C LYS A 153 19.49 -15.81 1.46
N PHE A 154 18.75 -15.10 0.62
CA PHE A 154 18.69 -15.30 -0.82
C PHE A 154 19.09 -13.99 -1.50
N HIS A 155 19.87 -14.09 -2.56
CA HIS A 155 20.36 -12.96 -3.31
C HIS A 155 20.23 -13.23 -4.81
N VAL A 156 19.68 -12.26 -5.54
CA VAL A 156 19.57 -12.29 -6.99
C VAL A 156 20.43 -11.17 -7.55
N SER A 157 21.42 -11.54 -8.36
CA SER A 157 22.27 -10.60 -9.08
C SER A 157 22.42 -11.04 -10.53
N GLY A 158 22.05 -10.15 -11.45
CA GLY A 158 22.04 -10.44 -12.88
C GLY A 158 21.16 -11.65 -13.23
N ASP A 159 21.80 -12.75 -13.66
CA ASP A 159 21.15 -14.01 -14.05
C ASP A 159 21.44 -15.14 -13.05
N ARG A 160 21.87 -14.82 -11.82
CA ARG A 160 22.18 -15.81 -10.79
C ARG A 160 21.33 -15.56 -9.54
N VAL A 161 20.76 -16.64 -9.01
CA VAL A 161 20.13 -16.68 -7.69
C VAL A 161 21.02 -17.50 -6.76
N SER A 162 21.37 -16.97 -5.61
CA SER A 162 22.16 -17.67 -4.59
C SER A 162 21.43 -17.70 -3.26
N MET A 163 21.53 -18.83 -2.57
CA MET A 163 21.08 -19.05 -1.21
C MET A 163 22.29 -19.28 -0.31
N GLU A 164 22.26 -18.69 0.88
CA GLU A 164 23.23 -18.92 1.95
C GLU A 164 22.49 -19.07 3.28
N LEU A 165 22.80 -20.14 4.00
CA LEU A 165 22.49 -20.35 5.40
C LEU A 165 23.81 -20.61 6.12
N VAL A 166 24.19 -19.77 7.07
CA VAL A 166 25.39 -19.97 7.91
C VAL A 166 25.02 -19.66 9.34
N THR A 167 25.11 -20.66 10.21
CA THR A 167 24.83 -20.50 11.65
C THR A 167 25.65 -21.48 12.48
N VAL A 168 25.67 -21.25 13.79
CA VAL A 168 26.28 -22.14 14.78
C VAL A 168 25.17 -22.69 15.65
N HIS A 169 25.16 -24.00 15.86
CA HIS A 169 24.14 -24.67 16.68
C HIS A 169 24.76 -25.67 17.64
N THR A 170 24.00 -26.15 18.61
CA THR A 170 24.45 -27.19 19.54
C THR A 170 23.98 -28.56 19.06
N ALA A 171 24.90 -29.52 19.03
CA ALA A 171 24.60 -30.92 18.80
C ALA A 171 24.93 -31.73 20.05
N THR A 172 24.20 -32.81 20.26
CA THR A 172 24.46 -33.78 21.33
C THR A 172 24.85 -35.13 20.76
N ALA A 173 25.72 -35.83 21.48
CA ALA A 173 26.09 -37.21 21.20
C ALA A 173 26.14 -38.00 22.51
N ASP A 174 25.18 -38.91 22.72
CA ASP A 174 25.15 -39.83 23.85
C ASP A 174 25.84 -41.14 23.48
N PHE A 175 27.07 -41.30 23.94
CA PHE A 175 27.85 -42.52 23.76
C PHE A 175 27.44 -43.56 24.79
N THR A 176 26.80 -44.65 24.35
CA THR A 176 26.25 -45.69 25.24
C THR A 176 27.13 -46.93 25.32
N GLN A 177 28.04 -47.12 24.37
CA GLN A 177 28.97 -48.24 24.36
C GLN A 177 30.32 -47.81 23.82
N TYR A 178 31.40 -48.26 24.46
CA TYR A 178 32.76 -48.14 23.96
C TYR A 178 33.49 -49.46 24.21
N LYS A 179 34.16 -49.99 23.18
CA LYS A 179 34.96 -51.21 23.27
C LYS A 179 36.24 -51.06 22.48
N GLU A 180 37.36 -51.22 23.16
CA GLU A 180 38.67 -51.34 22.51
C GLU A 180 38.96 -52.81 22.19
N ILE A 181 39.50 -53.06 21.00
CA ILE A 181 39.87 -54.36 20.45
C ILE A 181 41.38 -54.28 20.15
N VAL A 182 42.19 -54.39 21.21
CA VAL A 182 43.66 -54.29 21.15
C VAL A 182 44.27 -55.69 21.19
N ALA A 183 45.41 -55.91 20.51
CA ALA A 183 46.15 -57.18 20.60
C ALA A 183 46.78 -57.42 21.99
N THR A 184 47.02 -56.36 22.76
CA THR A 184 47.48 -56.39 24.15
C THR A 184 46.66 -55.41 25.00
N PRO A 185 45.66 -55.88 25.77
CA PRO A 185 44.89 -55.01 26.66
C PRO A 185 45.85 -54.47 27.73
N HIS A 186 46.10 -53.16 27.71
CA HIS A 186 46.86 -52.57 28.79
C HIS A 186 45.92 -52.22 29.94
N SER A 187 46.32 -52.49 31.18
CA SER A 187 45.51 -52.31 32.40
C SER A 187 45.09 -50.87 32.73
N TRP A 188 45.48 -49.91 31.90
CA TRP A 188 45.18 -48.48 32.04
C TRP A 188 44.27 -47.94 30.92
N THR A 189 43.77 -48.76 29.98
CA THR A 189 42.80 -48.28 28.97
C THR A 189 41.38 -48.36 29.52
N TRP A 190 40.92 -47.27 30.15
CA TRP A 190 39.54 -47.15 30.62
C TRP A 190 38.67 -46.61 29.48
N GLY A 191 38.19 -47.53 28.65
CA GLY A 191 37.25 -47.23 27.57
C GLY A 191 35.94 -46.57 28.02
N TYR A 192 35.64 -46.56 29.31
CA TYR A 192 34.45 -45.92 29.89
C TYR A 192 34.51 -44.38 29.88
N ALA A 193 35.67 -43.76 29.69
CA ALA A 193 35.80 -42.29 29.69
C ALA A 193 35.10 -41.58 28.52
N CYS A 194 34.68 -42.32 27.49
CA CYS A 194 33.95 -41.79 26.35
C CYS A 194 32.43 -41.95 26.47
N VAL A 195 31.94 -42.77 27.43
CA VAL A 195 30.52 -43.12 27.59
C VAL A 195 29.81 -42.01 28.38
N GLY A 196 28.70 -41.51 27.84
CA GLY A 196 27.90 -40.42 28.40
C GLY A 196 27.57 -39.34 27.37
N LEU A 197 26.95 -38.26 27.83
CA LEU A 197 26.43 -37.20 26.97
C LEU A 197 27.52 -36.17 26.64
N TRP A 198 27.77 -35.99 25.34
CA TRP A 198 28.66 -34.96 24.82
C TRP A 198 27.85 -33.86 24.13
N HIS A 199 28.28 -32.62 24.31
CA HIS A 199 27.76 -31.43 23.62
C HIS A 199 28.84 -30.87 22.73
N ALA A 200 28.52 -30.46 21.52
CA ALA A 200 29.42 -29.76 20.61
C ALA A 200 28.72 -28.57 19.96
N GLU A 201 29.46 -27.49 19.72
CA GLU A 201 29.00 -26.45 18.79
C GLU A 201 29.31 -26.95 17.37
N ILE A 202 28.34 -26.85 16.47
CA ILE A 202 28.48 -27.23 15.07
C ILE A 202 28.25 -26.01 14.17
N ASP A 203 29.11 -25.84 13.19
CA ASP A 203 28.89 -24.90 12.10
C ASP A 203 27.95 -25.56 11.09
N VAL A 204 26.78 -24.97 10.86
CA VAL A 204 25.81 -25.40 9.85
C VAL A 204 25.87 -24.44 8.68
N LYS A 205 26.33 -24.93 7.53
CA LYS A 205 26.42 -24.16 6.29
C LYS A 205 25.66 -24.85 5.16
N ILE A 206 24.77 -24.12 4.49
CA ILE A 206 24.11 -24.52 3.25
C ILE A 206 24.28 -23.41 2.24
N THR A 207 24.81 -23.74 1.08
CA THR A 207 24.95 -22.81 -0.05
C THR A 207 24.39 -23.47 -1.30
N ALA A 208 23.56 -22.73 -2.03
CA ALA A 208 23.06 -23.17 -3.32
C ALA A 208 23.07 -21.99 -4.29
N SER A 209 23.29 -22.26 -5.56
CA SER A 209 23.15 -21.25 -6.60
C SER A 209 22.57 -21.84 -7.86
N TRP A 210 21.75 -21.04 -8.52
CA TRP A 210 21.09 -21.39 -9.76
C TRP A 210 21.28 -20.28 -10.78
N GLN A 211 21.47 -20.68 -12.03
CA GLN A 211 21.51 -19.79 -13.16
C GLN A 211 20.13 -19.71 -13.82
N ILE A 212 19.68 -18.50 -14.11
CA ILE A 212 18.45 -18.23 -14.84
C ILE A 212 18.72 -18.55 -16.31
N GLN A 213 18.09 -19.61 -16.84
CA GLN A 213 18.30 -20.03 -18.24
C GLN A 213 17.12 -19.72 -19.16
N ASP A 214 15.90 -20.03 -18.73
CA ASP A 214 14.69 -19.75 -19.50
C ASP A 214 13.50 -19.68 -18.53
N LEU A 215 12.82 -18.52 -18.47
CA LEU A 215 11.61 -18.29 -17.67
C LEU A 215 10.30 -18.37 -18.46
N GLN A 216 10.31 -18.71 -19.75
CA GLN A 216 9.10 -18.93 -20.59
C GLN A 216 8.40 -20.29 -20.32
N GLY A 217 8.77 -20.90 -19.19
CA GLY A 217 8.60 -22.30 -18.77
C GLY A 217 9.52 -22.65 -17.58
N ALA A 218 10.50 -21.78 -17.33
CA ALA A 218 11.06 -21.42 -16.02
C ALA A 218 11.85 -22.47 -15.26
N THR A 219 13.01 -22.85 -15.82
CA THR A 219 14.01 -23.64 -15.09
C THR A 219 15.14 -22.74 -14.59
N LEU A 220 15.29 -22.66 -13.27
CA LEU A 220 16.52 -22.21 -12.63
C LEU A 220 17.46 -23.42 -12.60
N LYS A 221 18.48 -23.40 -13.44
CA LYS A 221 19.42 -24.52 -13.54
C LYS A 221 20.36 -24.49 -12.35
N LEU A 222 20.50 -25.61 -11.65
CA LEU A 222 21.45 -25.70 -10.55
C LEU A 222 22.87 -25.49 -11.10
N GLU A 223 23.57 -24.54 -10.51
CA GLU A 223 24.98 -24.26 -10.80
C GLU A 223 25.87 -24.92 -9.76
N GLU A 224 25.56 -24.73 -8.48
CA GLU A 224 26.34 -25.26 -7.37
C GLU A 224 25.44 -25.54 -6.17
N TYR A 225 25.68 -26.66 -5.50
CA TYR A 225 25.11 -26.95 -4.19
C TYR A 225 26.22 -27.49 -3.28
N GLY A 226 26.32 -26.91 -2.09
CA GLY A 226 27.25 -27.32 -1.05
C GLY A 226 26.55 -27.25 0.30
N HIS A 227 26.81 -28.24 1.14
CA HIS A 227 26.45 -28.16 2.54
C HIS A 227 27.58 -28.71 3.39
N HIS A 228 27.66 -28.22 4.62
CA HIS A 228 28.67 -28.63 5.56
C HIS A 228 28.12 -28.53 6.98
N ILE A 229 28.27 -29.60 7.75
CA ILE A 229 28.06 -29.61 9.19
C ILE A 229 29.34 -30.13 9.81
N TYR A 230 29.98 -29.29 10.62
CA TYR A 230 31.25 -29.64 11.22
C TYR A 230 31.33 -29.15 12.66
N PRO A 231 31.86 -29.96 13.59
CA PRO A 231 32.04 -29.52 14.96
C PRO A 231 33.12 -28.45 15.00
N LYS A 232 32.81 -27.34 15.66
CA LYS A 232 33.75 -26.26 15.88
C LYS A 232 34.88 -26.75 16.78
N ASP A 233 36.12 -26.45 16.38
CA ASP A 233 37.31 -26.90 17.09
C ASP A 233 37.26 -26.51 18.58
N GLY A 234 37.46 -27.50 19.45
CA GLY A 234 37.49 -27.30 20.91
C GLY A 234 36.13 -27.05 21.57
N SER A 235 35.01 -27.22 20.87
CA SER A 235 33.66 -27.00 21.42
C SER A 235 33.08 -28.17 22.22
N PHE A 236 33.71 -29.35 22.17
CA PHE A 236 33.23 -30.56 22.83
C PHE A 236 33.26 -30.45 24.36
N LYS A 237 32.11 -30.63 25.00
CA LYS A 237 31.92 -30.67 26.45
C LYS A 237 31.26 -31.98 26.85
N PHE A 238 31.79 -32.63 27.87
CA PHE A 238 31.19 -33.83 28.45
C PHE A 238 30.29 -33.47 29.63
N GLU A 239 29.06 -33.99 29.63
CA GLU A 239 28.12 -33.88 30.74
C GLU A 239 27.89 -35.27 31.35
N GLY A 240 28.54 -35.50 32.50
CA GLY A 240 28.44 -36.72 33.27
C GLY A 240 29.25 -36.59 34.55
N ASP A 241 28.79 -37.23 35.63
CA ASP A 241 29.57 -37.37 36.84
C ASP A 241 30.72 -38.35 36.56
N PRO A 242 32.00 -37.95 36.63
CA PRO A 242 33.11 -38.88 36.44
C PRO A 242 33.19 -39.82 37.65
N TYR A 243 32.29 -40.81 37.70
CA TYR A 243 32.16 -41.90 38.67
C TYR A 243 32.75 -41.64 40.06
N GLU A 244 31.87 -41.37 41.01
CA GLU A 244 32.17 -41.05 42.41
C GLU A 244 32.91 -42.15 43.21
N ASP A 245 33.19 -43.36 42.68
CA ASP A 245 33.68 -44.45 43.55
C ASP A 245 34.84 -45.34 43.08
N GLN A 246 35.35 -45.27 41.85
CA GLN A 246 36.61 -45.97 41.50
C GLN A 246 37.32 -45.21 40.39
N VAL A 247 38.57 -44.78 40.59
CA VAL A 247 39.35 -44.19 39.49
C VAL A 247 40.28 -42.99 39.81
N MET A 248 41.49 -43.20 40.35
CA MET A 248 42.62 -42.25 40.33
C MET A 248 42.69 -41.42 39.03
N ALA A 249 42.74 -40.09 39.17
CA ALA A 249 43.16 -39.10 38.17
C ALA A 249 43.15 -39.57 36.70
N LEU A 250 42.03 -39.36 36.00
CA LEU A 250 42.01 -39.37 34.54
C LEU A 250 43.18 -38.52 34.04
N SER A 251 44.19 -39.17 33.42
CA SER A 251 45.31 -38.41 32.87
C SER A 251 44.80 -37.52 31.73
N LEU A 252 45.42 -36.35 31.54
CA LEU A 252 45.11 -35.41 30.45
C LEU A 252 45.04 -36.11 29.08
N PHE A 253 45.84 -37.17 28.91
CA PHE A 253 45.83 -38.02 27.73
C PHE A 253 44.48 -38.70 27.46
N HIS A 254 43.78 -39.20 28.48
CA HIS A 254 42.49 -39.87 28.32
C HIS A 254 41.37 -38.91 27.96
N VAL A 255 41.37 -37.72 28.57
CA VAL A 255 40.42 -36.66 28.22
C VAL A 255 40.65 -36.21 26.77
N LEU A 256 41.92 -36.00 26.38
CA LEU A 256 42.27 -35.62 25.01
C LEU A 256 41.89 -36.71 23.99
N TRP A 257 42.08 -37.97 24.36
CA TRP A 257 41.68 -39.11 23.52
C TRP A 257 40.16 -39.21 23.36
N GLY A 258 39.40 -39.04 24.45
CA GLY A 258 37.93 -39.04 24.40
C GLY A 258 37.37 -37.92 23.53
N VAL A 259 37.94 -36.71 23.64
CA VAL A 259 37.60 -35.58 22.75
C VAL A 259 37.90 -35.92 21.29
N THR A 260 39.04 -36.56 21.02
CA THR A 260 39.44 -36.94 19.65
C THR A 260 38.46 -37.96 19.06
N VAL A 261 38.11 -39.01 19.81
CA VAL A 261 37.16 -40.04 19.37
C VAL A 261 35.76 -39.45 19.18
N ALA A 262 35.31 -38.55 20.06
CA ALA A 262 34.03 -37.85 19.90
C ALA A 262 34.04 -37.00 18.62
N THR A 263 35.12 -36.26 18.36
CA THR A 263 35.26 -35.40 17.18
C THR A 263 35.25 -36.20 15.87
N THR A 264 36.05 -37.27 15.79
CA THR A 264 36.13 -38.10 14.58
C THR A 264 34.83 -38.88 14.33
N SER A 265 34.19 -39.36 15.40
CA SER A 265 32.87 -40.00 15.30
C SER A 265 31.84 -39.01 14.78
N PHE A 266 31.80 -37.78 15.32
CA PHE A 266 30.86 -36.75 14.89
C PHE A 266 31.03 -36.37 13.41
N ALA A 267 32.26 -36.13 12.96
CA ALA A 267 32.55 -35.78 11.56
C ALA A 267 32.24 -36.92 10.58
N SER A 268 32.54 -38.17 10.96
CA SER A 268 32.21 -39.36 10.17
C SER A 268 30.69 -39.55 10.06
N LEU A 269 29.96 -39.32 11.14
CA LEU A 269 28.52 -39.52 11.20
C LEU A 269 27.72 -38.43 10.48
N ALA A 270 28.16 -37.17 10.55
CA ALA A 270 27.64 -36.10 9.72
C ALA A 270 27.75 -36.45 8.22
N SER A 271 28.85 -37.09 7.83
CA SER A 271 29.09 -37.54 6.45
C SER A 271 28.24 -38.75 6.05
N ALA A 272 27.85 -39.62 7.00
CA ALA A 272 27.13 -40.86 6.73
C ALA A 272 25.59 -40.70 6.65
N ARG A 273 25.00 -39.80 7.45
CA ARG A 273 23.54 -39.60 7.51
C ARG A 273 23.03 -38.53 6.53
N ASP A 274 23.86 -37.57 6.15
CA ASP A 274 23.45 -36.33 5.45
C ASP A 274 22.20 -35.74 6.13
N PRO A 275 22.31 -35.16 7.35
CA PRO A 275 21.16 -34.57 8.07
C PRO A 275 20.53 -33.38 7.32
N LEU A 276 21.11 -32.99 6.18
CA LEU A 276 20.60 -31.98 5.26
C LEU A 276 20.04 -32.61 3.98
N ALA A 277 19.78 -33.92 3.97
CA ALA A 277 19.28 -34.65 2.80
C ALA A 277 17.95 -34.10 2.29
N ALA A 278 17.02 -33.70 3.16
CA ALA A 278 15.76 -33.09 2.76
C ALA A 278 15.97 -31.73 2.08
N ALA A 279 16.80 -30.86 2.68
CA ALA A 279 17.20 -29.60 2.08
C ALA A 279 17.91 -29.82 0.74
N ARG A 280 18.84 -30.78 0.66
CA ARG A 280 19.53 -31.18 -0.56
C ARG A 280 18.56 -31.69 -1.63
N ALA A 281 17.62 -32.57 -1.30
CA ALA A 281 16.65 -33.10 -2.25
C ALA A 281 15.73 -32.01 -2.82
N ALA A 282 15.48 -30.95 -2.06
CA ALA A 282 14.72 -29.80 -2.52
C ALA A 282 15.57 -28.81 -3.34
N LEU A 283 16.81 -28.54 -2.93
CA LEU A 283 17.64 -27.46 -3.46
C LEU A 283 18.66 -27.91 -4.52
N ALA A 284 19.22 -29.12 -4.39
CA ALA A 284 20.24 -29.66 -5.29
C ALA A 284 19.65 -30.25 -6.57
N LYS A 285 18.79 -29.48 -7.23
CA LYS A 285 18.19 -29.80 -8.52
C LYS A 285 17.82 -28.53 -9.27
N ASP A 286 17.55 -28.71 -10.55
CA ASP A 286 16.93 -27.68 -11.36
C ASP A 286 15.53 -27.37 -10.81
N LEU A 287 15.26 -26.09 -10.58
CA LEU A 287 13.98 -25.64 -10.03
C LEU A 287 13.11 -25.15 -11.17
N ARG A 288 12.02 -25.88 -11.43
CA ARG A 288 10.96 -25.40 -12.32
C ARG A 288 10.07 -24.42 -11.58
N SER A 289 9.70 -23.32 -12.21
CA SER A 289 8.71 -22.40 -11.68
C SER A 289 7.33 -22.99 -11.83
N ASP A 290 6.61 -22.99 -10.72
CA ASP A 290 5.18 -23.29 -10.69
C ASP A 290 4.35 -21.99 -10.76
N LEU A 291 5.00 -20.84 -10.98
CA LEU A 291 4.31 -19.56 -11.14
C LEU A 291 3.66 -19.54 -12.53
N TYR A 292 2.35 -19.73 -12.57
CA TYR A 292 1.55 -19.51 -13.77
C TYR A 292 1.47 -18.00 -13.99
N MET A 293 2.18 -17.51 -15.02
CA MET A 293 2.29 -16.07 -15.25
C MET A 293 0.93 -15.44 -15.52
N GLU A 294 0.05 -16.18 -16.18
CA GLU A 294 -1.33 -15.81 -16.44
C GLU A 294 -2.13 -15.65 -15.12
N GLU A 295 -1.93 -16.56 -14.15
CA GLU A 295 -2.54 -16.46 -12.82
C GLU A 295 -1.97 -15.30 -12.01
N LEU A 296 -0.65 -15.05 -12.12
CA LEU A 296 0.00 -13.91 -11.48
C LEU A 296 -0.56 -12.59 -12.03
N ILE A 297 -0.73 -12.49 -13.36
CA ILE A 297 -1.32 -11.34 -14.03
C ILE A 297 -2.79 -11.18 -13.60
N ASP A 298 -3.60 -12.23 -13.64
CA ASP A 298 -5.02 -12.21 -13.24
C ASP A 298 -5.22 -11.80 -11.76
N LYS A 299 -4.37 -12.30 -10.86
CA LYS A 299 -4.42 -11.94 -9.44
C LYS A 299 -3.93 -10.53 -9.15
N THR A 300 -3.12 -9.93 -10.03
CA THR A 300 -2.53 -8.60 -9.81
C THR A 300 -3.30 -7.49 -10.55
N ILE A 301 -3.81 -7.79 -11.74
CA ILE A 301 -4.50 -6.83 -12.62
C ILE A 301 -5.86 -7.40 -12.99
N LYS A 302 -6.91 -6.76 -12.48
CA LYS A 302 -8.30 -7.05 -12.87
C LYS A 302 -8.90 -5.84 -13.56
N LEU A 303 -9.40 -6.06 -14.78
CA LEU A 303 -10.10 -5.02 -15.53
C LEU A 303 -11.59 -5.03 -15.17
N ASN A 304 -12.25 -3.88 -15.31
CA ASN A 304 -13.63 -3.69 -14.86
C ASN A 304 -14.64 -4.67 -15.51
N PHE A 305 -14.32 -5.24 -16.67
CA PHE A 305 -15.15 -6.24 -17.37
C PHE A 305 -14.85 -7.71 -16.99
N GLY A 306 -14.16 -7.95 -15.87
CA GLY A 306 -13.99 -9.31 -15.33
C GLY A 306 -13.03 -10.23 -16.10
N GLY A 307 -12.36 -9.71 -17.14
CA GLY A 307 -11.33 -10.41 -17.89
C GLY A 307 -9.91 -9.96 -17.51
N ALA A 308 -8.96 -10.89 -17.61
CA ALA A 308 -7.52 -10.64 -17.54
C ALA A 308 -6.94 -10.36 -18.95
N ILE A 309 -5.69 -9.89 -18.99
CA ILE A 309 -4.88 -9.88 -20.21
C ILE A 309 -4.63 -11.34 -20.59
N LEU A 310 -5.12 -11.77 -21.76
CA LEU A 310 -4.79 -13.09 -22.30
C LEU A 310 -3.35 -13.06 -22.79
N ALA A 311 -2.42 -13.65 -22.05
CA ALA A 311 -1.04 -13.76 -22.49
C ALA A 311 -0.97 -14.67 -23.73
N GLY A 312 -0.46 -14.13 -24.84
CA GLY A 312 -0.20 -14.85 -26.08
C GLY A 312 1.27 -15.21 -26.20
N GLU A 313 2.13 -14.20 -26.31
CA GLU A 313 3.58 -14.38 -26.50
C GLU A 313 4.39 -13.88 -25.30
N ARG A 314 5.54 -14.51 -25.06
CA ARG A 314 6.40 -14.22 -23.91
C ARG A 314 7.85 -14.13 -24.35
N HIS A 315 8.55 -13.11 -23.90
CA HIS A 315 9.96 -12.88 -24.22
C HIS A 315 10.76 -12.48 -22.98
N MET A 316 12.05 -12.82 -22.95
CA MET A 316 12.94 -12.48 -21.84
C MET A 316 14.32 -11.99 -22.31
N PRO A 317 14.41 -10.85 -23.01
CA PRO A 317 15.71 -10.30 -23.40
C PRO A 317 16.48 -9.68 -22.21
N ARG A 318 15.76 -9.23 -21.17
CA ARG A 318 16.34 -8.70 -19.93
C ARG A 318 15.39 -8.94 -18.76
N ASP A 319 14.18 -8.39 -18.88
CA ASP A 319 13.03 -8.66 -18.01
C ASP A 319 12.03 -9.52 -18.76
N ILE A 320 10.95 -9.96 -18.10
CA ILE A 320 9.94 -10.83 -18.71
C ILE A 320 8.84 -9.95 -19.30
N ALA A 321 8.65 -10.04 -20.61
CA ALA A 321 7.56 -9.41 -21.33
C ALA A 321 6.50 -10.45 -21.67
N CYS A 322 5.25 -10.15 -21.37
CA CYS A 322 4.08 -10.93 -21.76
C CYS A 322 3.19 -10.05 -22.65
N PHE A 323 3.09 -10.40 -23.92
CA PHE A 323 2.25 -9.73 -24.91
C PHE A 323 0.94 -10.48 -25.02
N GLY A 324 -0.16 -9.73 -25.09
CA GLY A 324 -1.48 -10.32 -25.02
C GLY A 324 -2.57 -9.43 -25.56
N ILE A 325 -3.79 -9.94 -25.45
CA ILE A 325 -4.99 -9.22 -25.87
C ILE A 325 -5.82 -8.95 -24.62
N VAL A 326 -6.21 -7.69 -24.44
CA VAL A 326 -7.37 -7.35 -23.61
C VAL A 326 -8.58 -7.84 -24.39
N ALA A 327 -9.18 -8.94 -23.96
CA ALA A 327 -10.29 -9.57 -24.66
C ALA A 327 -11.64 -9.18 -24.02
N PRO A 328 -12.22 -8.00 -24.33
CA PRO A 328 -13.59 -7.70 -23.89
C PRO A 328 -14.59 -8.67 -24.53
N GLN A 329 -14.26 -9.25 -25.69
CA GLN A 329 -15.09 -10.22 -26.42
C GLN A 329 -15.24 -11.59 -25.73
N LEU A 330 -14.44 -11.90 -24.69
CA LEU A 330 -14.68 -13.09 -23.87
C LEU A 330 -15.84 -12.90 -22.90
N THR A 331 -16.29 -11.66 -22.66
CA THR A 331 -17.62 -11.46 -22.10
C THR A 331 -18.62 -11.71 -23.23
N THR A 332 -19.49 -12.71 -23.09
CA THR A 332 -20.57 -12.95 -24.07
C THR A 332 -21.49 -11.71 -24.21
N PHE A 333 -21.37 -10.75 -23.28
CA PHE A 333 -22.16 -9.54 -23.16
C PHE A 333 -21.44 -8.48 -22.31
N ALA A 334 -21.76 -7.20 -22.53
CA ALA A 334 -21.33 -6.08 -21.71
C ALA A 334 -22.49 -5.51 -20.87
N VAL A 335 -22.23 -5.04 -19.65
CA VAL A 335 -23.20 -4.24 -18.89
C VAL A 335 -23.33 -2.85 -19.50
N THR A 336 -24.57 -2.37 -19.66
CA THR A 336 -24.89 -0.99 -20.08
C THR A 336 -25.81 -0.31 -19.06
N PRO A 337 -25.57 0.97 -18.70
CA PRO A 337 -24.36 1.74 -19.02
C PRO A 337 -23.11 1.17 -18.31
N LEU A 338 -21.94 1.30 -18.93
CA LEU A 338 -20.66 0.86 -18.34
C LEU A 338 -20.23 1.78 -17.19
N GLU A 339 -20.59 3.06 -17.29
CA GLU A 339 -20.41 4.05 -16.24
C GLU A 339 -21.61 5.00 -16.14
N LYS A 340 -22.01 5.36 -14.91
CA LYS A 340 -23.08 6.33 -14.69
C LYS A 340 -22.97 7.00 -13.33
N ILE A 341 -23.32 8.28 -13.27
CA ILE A 341 -23.54 9.02 -12.02
C ILE A 341 -25.04 8.99 -11.70
N VAL A 342 -25.38 8.63 -10.47
CA VAL A 342 -26.76 8.57 -9.97
C VAL A 342 -26.87 9.23 -8.59
N THR A 343 -28.07 9.66 -8.23
CA THR A 343 -28.35 10.23 -6.90
C THR A 343 -28.59 9.11 -5.89
N HIS A 344 -28.22 9.34 -4.63
CA HIS A 344 -28.57 8.43 -3.53
C HIS A 344 -30.07 8.09 -3.50
N GLY A 345 -30.42 6.86 -3.11
CA GLY A 345 -31.80 6.36 -3.05
C GLY A 345 -32.52 6.22 -4.40
N SER A 346 -31.88 6.59 -5.52
CA SER A 346 -32.46 6.44 -6.86
C SER A 346 -32.33 5.00 -7.38
N THR A 347 -33.10 4.70 -8.42
CA THR A 347 -33.02 3.42 -9.13
C THR A 347 -32.39 3.61 -10.51
N LEU A 348 -31.56 2.65 -10.94
CA LEU A 348 -30.98 2.61 -12.28
C LEU A 348 -31.23 1.24 -12.92
N GLN A 349 -31.88 1.23 -14.09
CA GLN A 349 -32.01 0.02 -14.87
C GLN A 349 -30.72 -0.25 -15.65
N LEU A 350 -30.11 -1.40 -15.40
CA LEU A 350 -28.98 -1.91 -16.16
C LEU A 350 -29.44 -3.02 -17.08
N ALA A 351 -28.70 -3.23 -18.16
CA ALA A 351 -28.94 -4.30 -19.11
C ALA A 351 -27.62 -4.90 -19.58
N THR A 352 -27.70 -6.06 -20.24
CA THR A 352 -26.57 -6.69 -20.91
C THR A 352 -26.69 -6.51 -22.42
N VAL A 353 -25.58 -6.31 -23.12
CA VAL A 353 -25.52 -6.12 -24.58
C VAL A 353 -24.46 -7.05 -25.17
N PRO A 354 -24.84 -8.03 -26.02
CA PRO A 354 -26.22 -8.42 -26.34
C PRO A 354 -26.97 -8.95 -25.12
N ALA A 355 -28.31 -8.81 -25.13
CA ALA A 355 -29.18 -9.22 -24.02
C ALA A 355 -29.03 -10.72 -23.71
N GLN A 356 -28.89 -11.02 -22.43
CA GLN A 356 -28.73 -12.39 -21.92
C GLN A 356 -29.92 -12.82 -21.06
N ALA A 357 -30.24 -14.11 -21.11
CA ALA A 357 -31.20 -14.72 -20.19
C ALA A 357 -30.52 -15.16 -18.88
N ASN A 358 -31.29 -15.22 -17.79
CA ASN A 358 -30.84 -15.73 -16.49
C ASN A 358 -29.60 -15.02 -15.89
N VAL A 359 -29.49 -13.71 -16.08
CA VAL A 359 -28.40 -12.91 -15.49
C VAL A 359 -28.64 -12.74 -13.99
N THR A 360 -27.62 -13.05 -13.19
CA THR A 360 -27.54 -12.71 -11.77
C THR A 360 -26.75 -11.42 -11.61
N TRP A 361 -27.32 -10.46 -10.89
CA TRP A 361 -26.68 -9.17 -10.61
C TRP A 361 -26.15 -9.13 -9.18
N SER A 362 -24.97 -8.56 -9.00
CA SER A 362 -24.38 -8.25 -7.70
C SER A 362 -23.82 -6.83 -7.70
N VAL A 363 -23.73 -6.22 -6.51
CA VAL A 363 -23.07 -4.93 -6.31
C VAL A 363 -22.15 -5.01 -5.10
N GLU A 364 -21.03 -4.32 -5.19
CA GLU A 364 -20.07 -4.19 -4.09
C GLU A 364 -19.42 -2.80 -4.12
N SER A 365 -18.99 -2.32 -2.96
CA SER A 365 -18.24 -1.08 -2.85
C SER A 365 -16.85 -1.29 -3.44
N VAL A 366 -16.28 -0.27 -4.07
CA VAL A 366 -14.91 -0.36 -4.58
C VAL A 366 -13.95 -0.60 -3.40
N GLU A 367 -12.94 -1.44 -3.63
CA GLU A 367 -12.00 -1.89 -2.60
C GLU A 367 -11.42 -0.71 -1.80
N GLY A 368 -11.56 -0.77 -0.47
CA GLY A 368 -11.17 0.31 0.45
C GLY A 368 -12.31 1.22 0.93
N SER A 369 -13.53 1.11 0.38
CA SER A 369 -14.72 1.78 0.90
C SER A 369 -15.53 0.86 1.82
N THR A 370 -16.02 1.41 2.94
CA THR A 370 -16.99 0.78 3.84
C THR A 370 -18.41 1.32 3.66
N ASP A 371 -18.64 2.15 2.64
CA ASP A 371 -19.97 2.69 2.32
C ASP A 371 -20.92 1.55 1.93
N ASP A 372 -22.22 1.80 2.11
CA ASP A 372 -23.29 0.94 1.62
C ASP A 372 -23.27 0.92 0.08
N PRO A 373 -23.07 -0.25 -0.57
CA PRO A 373 -23.06 -0.34 -2.03
C PRO A 373 -24.44 -0.21 -2.68
N GLY A 374 -25.52 -0.19 -1.89
CA GLY A 374 -26.88 -0.40 -2.38
C GLY A 374 -27.15 -1.87 -2.65
N HIS A 375 -28.22 -2.16 -3.38
CA HIS A 375 -28.60 -3.56 -3.63
C HIS A 375 -29.36 -3.75 -4.94
N PHE A 376 -29.41 -5.01 -5.37
CA PHE A 376 -30.37 -5.51 -6.33
C PHE A 376 -31.44 -6.30 -5.60
N ASP A 377 -32.70 -6.18 -6.02
CA ASP A 377 -33.74 -7.12 -5.60
C ASP A 377 -33.70 -8.36 -6.52
N GLN A 378 -34.00 -9.53 -5.96
CA GLN A 378 -33.97 -10.83 -6.65
C GLN A 378 -34.94 -10.90 -7.84
N HIS A 379 -35.93 -10.01 -7.92
CA HIS A 379 -36.96 -10.00 -8.94
C HIS A 379 -36.80 -8.92 -10.01
N THR A 380 -35.84 -8.00 -9.88
CA THR A 380 -35.89 -6.74 -10.65
C THR A 380 -35.08 -6.74 -11.95
N HIS A 381 -34.53 -7.89 -12.37
CA HIS A 381 -33.88 -8.05 -13.68
C HIS A 381 -32.88 -6.92 -14.02
N GLY A 382 -31.99 -6.56 -13.08
CA GLY A 382 -30.96 -5.53 -13.30
C GLY A 382 -31.36 -4.11 -12.88
N LEU A 383 -32.46 -3.93 -12.14
CA LEU A 383 -32.73 -2.66 -11.47
C LEU A 383 -31.88 -2.53 -10.21
N TYR A 384 -30.87 -1.67 -10.28
CA TYR A 384 -30.04 -1.28 -9.15
C TYR A 384 -30.78 -0.25 -8.29
N LEU A 385 -30.75 -0.42 -6.97
CA LEU A 385 -31.21 0.56 -5.99
C LEU A 385 -30.00 1.15 -5.24
N ALA A 386 -29.75 2.43 -5.46
CA ALA A 386 -28.67 3.16 -4.82
C ALA A 386 -28.86 3.26 -3.29
N PRO A 387 -27.78 3.26 -2.50
CA PRO A 387 -27.85 3.42 -1.06
C PRO A 387 -28.50 4.74 -0.66
N GLY A 388 -29.05 4.81 0.55
CA GLY A 388 -29.51 6.07 1.13
C GLY A 388 -28.34 7.00 1.48
N ALA A 389 -28.60 8.31 1.62
CA ALA A 389 -27.55 9.29 1.95
C ALA A 389 -26.81 8.97 3.26
N ALA A 390 -27.47 8.34 4.24
CA ALA A 390 -26.86 7.92 5.50
C ALA A 390 -25.85 6.76 5.35
N GLY A 391 -25.93 5.99 4.27
CA GLY A 391 -25.01 4.89 3.96
C GLY A 391 -23.74 5.33 3.23
N ILE A 392 -23.60 6.63 2.95
CA ILE A 392 -22.44 7.22 2.29
C ILE A 392 -21.72 8.08 3.34
N GLU A 393 -20.42 7.90 3.57
CA GLU A 393 -19.68 8.72 4.54
C GLU A 393 -19.32 10.09 3.95
N GLY A 394 -18.76 10.12 2.73
CA GLY A 394 -18.34 11.34 2.01
C GLY A 394 -19.43 11.99 1.14
N GLU A 395 -19.05 12.78 0.12
CA GLU A 395 -19.98 13.43 -0.82
C GLU A 395 -20.54 12.46 -1.89
N PHE A 396 -19.85 11.36 -2.11
CA PHE A 396 -20.23 10.31 -3.05
C PHE A 396 -19.63 8.98 -2.62
N THR A 397 -20.19 7.88 -3.14
CA THR A 397 -19.54 6.56 -3.11
C THR A 397 -19.44 6.00 -4.52
N ARG A 398 -18.54 5.04 -4.72
CA ARG A 398 -18.38 4.32 -6.00
C ARG A 398 -18.59 2.84 -5.77
N VAL A 399 -19.38 2.24 -6.65
CA VAL A 399 -19.77 0.83 -6.56
C VAL A 399 -19.51 0.11 -7.87
N ARG A 400 -19.06 -1.13 -7.78
CA ARG A 400 -18.94 -2.04 -8.91
C ARG A 400 -20.19 -2.90 -8.98
N VAL A 401 -20.87 -2.85 -10.11
CA VAL A 401 -22.01 -3.73 -10.41
C VAL A 401 -21.54 -4.81 -11.36
N THR A 402 -21.87 -6.07 -11.08
CA THR A 402 -21.48 -7.22 -11.90
C THR A 402 -22.71 -8.02 -12.33
N ALA A 403 -22.82 -8.27 -13.63
CA ALA A 403 -23.76 -9.20 -14.23
C ALA A 403 -23.04 -10.52 -14.53
N THR A 404 -23.58 -11.63 -14.02
CA THR A 404 -23.03 -12.98 -14.21
C THR A 404 -24.08 -13.87 -14.85
N VAL A 405 -23.71 -14.65 -15.86
CA VAL A 405 -24.55 -15.74 -16.39
C VAL A 405 -24.17 -17.05 -15.69
N PRO A 406 -25.02 -17.62 -14.82
CA PRO A 406 -24.68 -18.83 -14.08
C PRO A 406 -24.36 -20.00 -15.02
N GLY A 407 -23.27 -20.71 -14.71
CA GLY A 407 -22.85 -21.91 -15.46
C GLY A 407 -22.06 -21.66 -16.75
N SER A 408 -21.97 -20.41 -17.24
CA SER A 408 -21.14 -20.09 -18.41
C SER A 408 -19.72 -19.65 -18.06
N GLY A 409 -19.48 -19.21 -16.82
CA GLY A 409 -18.23 -18.58 -16.40
C GLY A 409 -18.04 -17.14 -16.90
N PHE A 410 -19.04 -16.57 -17.58
CA PHE A 410 -18.98 -15.21 -18.11
C PHE A 410 -19.61 -14.22 -17.13
N ALA A 411 -18.86 -13.16 -16.83
CA ALA A 411 -19.33 -12.00 -16.09
C ALA A 411 -18.90 -10.71 -16.77
N SER A 412 -19.64 -9.64 -16.56
CA SER A 412 -19.31 -8.28 -17.02
C SER A 412 -19.68 -7.30 -15.92
N SER A 413 -18.91 -6.22 -15.76
CA SER A 413 -19.16 -5.24 -14.69
C SER A 413 -19.14 -3.81 -15.20
N ALA A 414 -19.82 -2.93 -14.45
CA ALA A 414 -19.94 -1.50 -14.65
C ALA A 414 -19.60 -0.75 -13.36
N LEU A 415 -19.18 0.51 -13.49
CA LEU A 415 -18.84 1.38 -12.36
C LEU A 415 -19.90 2.47 -12.19
N LEU A 416 -20.55 2.51 -11.04
CA LEU A 416 -21.52 3.56 -10.72
C LEU A 416 -20.95 4.51 -9.67
N THR A 417 -21.20 5.80 -9.83
CA THR A 417 -20.92 6.82 -8.81
C THR A 417 -22.24 7.31 -8.23
N VAL A 418 -22.45 7.10 -6.94
CA VAL A 418 -23.65 7.51 -6.22
C VAL A 418 -23.32 8.78 -5.44
N VAL A 419 -23.93 9.90 -5.80
CA VAL A 419 -23.71 11.19 -5.12
C VAL A 419 -24.75 11.43 -4.04
N LYS A 420 -24.32 12.00 -2.90
CA LYS A 420 -25.24 12.51 -1.86
C LYS A 420 -26.00 13.74 -2.34
N ASN A 421 -25.38 14.54 -3.20
CA ASN A 421 -25.89 15.83 -3.60
C ASN A 421 -25.90 15.90 -5.11
N ALA A 422 -27.09 15.88 -5.70
CA ALA A 422 -27.28 15.80 -7.14
C ALA A 422 -27.19 17.16 -7.81
N LEU A 423 -27.24 18.26 -7.05
CA LEU A 423 -26.92 19.62 -7.50
C LEU A 423 -25.57 20.07 -6.92
N GLN A 424 -24.65 20.44 -7.78
CA GLN A 424 -23.30 20.91 -7.44
C GLN A 424 -23.10 22.36 -7.88
N VAL A 425 -22.30 23.11 -7.13
CA VAL A 425 -22.00 24.52 -7.42
C VAL A 425 -20.53 24.82 -7.27
N SER A 426 -20.03 25.75 -8.08
CA SER A 426 -18.65 26.21 -8.02
C SER A 426 -18.56 27.70 -8.37
N PRO A 427 -17.77 28.50 -7.62
CA PRO A 427 -17.12 28.14 -6.34
C PRO A 427 -18.13 28.09 -5.18
N LEU A 428 -17.80 27.40 -4.08
CA LEU A 428 -18.60 27.43 -2.83
C LEU A 428 -18.43 28.74 -2.06
N LEU A 429 -17.28 29.39 -2.22
CA LEU A 429 -16.93 30.67 -1.64
C LEU A 429 -16.08 31.45 -2.64
N SER A 430 -16.37 32.73 -2.82
CA SER A 430 -15.49 33.63 -3.55
C SER A 430 -15.36 34.97 -2.84
N VAL A 431 -14.19 35.58 -2.97
CA VAL A 431 -13.94 36.96 -2.55
C VAL A 431 -13.74 37.81 -3.80
N CYS A 432 -14.41 38.95 -3.85
CA CYS A 432 -14.24 39.97 -4.90
C CYS A 432 -14.24 41.35 -4.26
N GLN A 433 -13.94 42.39 -5.04
CA GLN A 433 -13.97 43.78 -4.59
C GLN A 433 -14.91 44.63 -5.46
N VAL A 434 -15.39 45.74 -4.90
CA VAL A 434 -16.17 46.73 -5.66
C VAL A 434 -15.37 47.25 -6.85
N GLY A 435 -15.95 47.13 -8.04
CA GLY A 435 -15.33 47.53 -9.31
C GLY A 435 -14.75 46.37 -10.12
N ASP A 436 -14.70 45.15 -9.57
CA ASP A 436 -14.33 43.96 -10.34
C ASP A 436 -15.37 43.63 -11.43
N GLU A 437 -14.94 42.93 -12.48
CA GLU A 437 -15.81 42.42 -13.54
C GLU A 437 -16.81 41.34 -13.08
N GLY A 438 -16.72 40.91 -11.82
CA GLY A 438 -17.60 39.93 -11.19
C GLY A 438 -17.04 38.52 -11.10
N VAL A 439 -17.70 37.67 -10.33
CA VAL A 439 -17.33 36.28 -10.05
C VAL A 439 -18.11 35.35 -10.96
N SER A 440 -17.42 34.47 -11.68
CA SER A 440 -18.07 33.44 -12.51
C SER A 440 -18.57 32.29 -11.63
N LEU A 441 -19.85 31.96 -11.78
CA LEU A 441 -20.54 30.90 -11.05
C LEU A 441 -20.95 29.80 -12.02
N LYS A 442 -20.82 28.55 -11.59
CA LYS A 442 -21.29 27.38 -12.33
C LYS A 442 -22.10 26.48 -11.41
N ALA A 443 -23.15 25.88 -11.97
CA ALA A 443 -23.91 24.84 -11.31
C ALA A 443 -24.21 23.74 -12.31
N ASP A 444 -24.23 22.52 -11.82
CA ASP A 444 -24.56 21.35 -12.62
C ASP A 444 -25.39 20.37 -11.80
N SER A 445 -26.25 19.60 -12.46
CA SER A 445 -27.13 18.64 -11.81
C SER A 445 -27.15 17.30 -12.51
N VAL A 446 -27.14 16.21 -11.72
CA VAL A 446 -27.27 14.84 -12.23
C VAL A 446 -28.60 14.64 -12.96
N VAL A 447 -29.65 15.33 -12.52
CA VAL A 447 -30.95 15.36 -13.20
C VAL A 447 -31.02 16.62 -14.05
N GLU A 448 -31.03 16.45 -15.37
CA GLU A 448 -31.18 17.57 -16.30
C GLU A 448 -32.48 18.33 -16.02
N GLY A 449 -32.34 19.61 -15.72
CA GLY A 449 -33.46 20.48 -15.37
C GLY A 449 -33.06 21.96 -15.38
N PRO A 450 -34.02 22.87 -15.50
CA PRO A 450 -33.74 24.29 -15.52
C PRO A 450 -33.28 24.77 -14.14
N LEU A 451 -32.04 25.26 -14.09
CA LEU A 451 -31.43 25.86 -12.90
C LEU A 451 -31.79 27.35 -12.82
N GLN A 452 -32.30 27.77 -11.67
CA GLN A 452 -32.65 29.16 -11.35
C GLN A 452 -31.73 29.70 -10.28
N TRP A 453 -31.29 30.94 -10.45
CA TRP A 453 -30.37 31.61 -9.53
C TRP A 453 -31.03 32.81 -8.87
N ARG A 454 -30.72 33.03 -7.59
CA ARG A 454 -31.09 34.26 -6.87
C ARG A 454 -30.08 34.58 -5.78
N ILE A 455 -29.96 35.86 -5.44
CA ILE A 455 -29.27 36.28 -4.22
C ILE A 455 -30.31 36.23 -3.08
N LEU A 456 -29.97 35.57 -1.99
CA LEU A 456 -30.83 35.48 -0.81
C LEU A 456 -30.86 36.82 -0.07
N GLY A 457 -32.05 37.20 0.42
CA GLY A 457 -32.28 38.46 1.12
C GLY A 457 -33.29 39.36 0.40
N ALA A 458 -33.90 40.29 1.15
CA ALA A 458 -34.95 41.17 0.62
C ALA A 458 -34.42 42.29 -0.31
N SER A 459 -33.15 42.68 -0.11
CA SER A 459 -32.49 43.74 -0.88
C SER A 459 -31.03 43.36 -1.14
N PRO A 460 -30.75 42.51 -2.15
CA PRO A 460 -29.39 42.21 -2.58
C PRO A 460 -28.63 43.48 -2.96
N HIS A 461 -27.37 43.56 -2.55
CA HIS A 461 -26.47 44.65 -2.89
C HIS A 461 -25.75 44.39 -4.22
N GLY A 462 -25.33 43.15 -4.44
CA GLY A 462 -24.87 42.69 -5.75
C GLY A 462 -26.02 42.38 -6.69
N ARG A 463 -25.68 41.96 -7.92
CA ARG A 463 -26.64 41.43 -8.89
C ARG A 463 -26.09 40.25 -9.65
N LEU A 464 -26.97 39.40 -10.15
CA LEU A 464 -26.61 38.32 -11.07
C LEU A 464 -26.79 38.78 -12.52
N ALA A 465 -25.92 38.33 -13.41
CA ALA A 465 -26.01 38.64 -14.83
C ALA A 465 -27.20 37.93 -15.51
N GLN A 466 -27.62 36.78 -14.97
CA GLN A 466 -28.72 35.95 -15.49
C GLN A 466 -29.58 35.43 -14.33
N GLU A 467 -30.82 35.06 -14.61
CA GLU A 467 -31.74 34.44 -13.62
C GLU A 467 -31.75 32.91 -13.73
N SER A 468 -31.24 32.34 -14.83
CA SER A 468 -31.27 30.91 -15.11
C SER A 468 -30.09 30.44 -15.95
N GLY A 469 -29.73 29.17 -15.86
CA GLY A 469 -28.68 28.53 -16.66
C GLY A 469 -27.67 27.76 -15.81
N THR A 470 -26.78 26.99 -16.45
CA THR A 470 -25.69 26.25 -15.77
C THR A 470 -24.48 27.12 -15.45
N ALA A 471 -24.42 28.33 -16.00
CA ALA A 471 -23.40 29.32 -15.70
C ALA A 471 -24.05 30.68 -15.42
N ASN A 472 -23.47 31.44 -14.50
CA ASN A 472 -23.90 32.79 -14.15
C ASN A 472 -22.69 33.63 -13.75
N ARG A 473 -22.92 34.93 -13.52
CA ARG A 473 -21.90 35.84 -13.01
C ARG A 473 -22.51 36.73 -11.93
N TYR A 474 -21.93 36.71 -10.74
CA TYR A 474 -22.22 37.68 -9.70
C TYR A 474 -21.44 38.97 -9.96
N ILE A 475 -22.11 40.11 -9.92
CA ILE A 475 -21.53 41.43 -10.12
C ILE A 475 -21.66 42.22 -8.81
N PRO A 476 -20.53 42.66 -8.22
CA PRO A 476 -20.53 43.47 -7.01
C PRO A 476 -21.36 44.76 -7.15
N GLY A 477 -22.02 45.15 -6.06
CA GLY A 477 -22.68 46.45 -5.93
C GLY A 477 -21.69 47.61 -5.75
N GLU A 478 -22.21 48.82 -5.54
CA GLU A 478 -21.39 50.03 -5.31
C GLU A 478 -20.75 50.03 -3.90
N ASN A 479 -19.84 50.98 -3.64
CA ASN A 479 -19.25 51.10 -2.30
C ASN A 479 -20.30 51.51 -1.27
N LEU A 480 -20.30 50.84 -0.12
CA LEU A 480 -21.06 51.24 1.06
C LEU A 480 -20.15 52.04 2.02
N PRO A 481 -20.49 53.29 2.38
CA PRO A 481 -19.59 54.16 3.14
C PRO A 481 -19.25 53.65 4.55
N ASP A 482 -20.16 52.91 5.19
CA ASP A 482 -19.99 52.47 6.59
C ASP A 482 -19.45 51.03 6.74
N LYS A 483 -19.31 50.29 5.65
CA LYS A 483 -18.93 48.86 5.65
C LYS A 483 -17.57 48.67 5.00
N SER A 484 -16.77 47.73 5.52
CA SER A 484 -15.53 47.33 4.85
C SER A 484 -15.68 46.10 3.95
N PHE A 485 -16.68 45.26 4.22
CA PHE A 485 -17.09 44.16 3.37
C PHE A 485 -18.57 43.85 3.58
N ILE A 486 -19.15 43.08 2.67
CA ILE A 486 -20.45 42.43 2.84
C ILE A 486 -20.33 40.95 2.49
N VAL A 487 -21.26 40.15 3.01
CA VAL A 487 -21.41 38.75 2.65
C VAL A 487 -22.81 38.55 2.10
N GLU A 488 -22.90 37.96 0.91
CA GLU A 488 -24.16 37.61 0.26
C GLU A 488 -24.18 36.12 -0.06
N GLU A 489 -25.33 35.50 0.14
CA GLU A 489 -25.56 34.11 -0.24
C GLU A 489 -26.28 34.06 -1.58
N VAL A 490 -25.72 33.31 -2.52
CA VAL A 490 -26.37 33.04 -3.81
C VAL A 490 -26.92 31.62 -3.78
N GLU A 491 -28.20 31.48 -4.04
CA GLU A 491 -28.86 30.18 -4.17
C GLU A 491 -29.03 29.84 -5.65
N VAL A 492 -28.77 28.57 -5.98
CA VAL A 492 -29.23 27.94 -7.21
C VAL A 492 -30.19 26.82 -6.86
N ARG A 493 -31.28 26.72 -7.62
CA ARG A 493 -32.33 25.72 -7.45
C ARG A 493 -32.58 24.99 -8.75
N ASN A 494 -32.60 23.66 -8.71
CA ASN A 494 -33.10 22.86 -9.81
C ASN A 494 -34.63 22.88 -9.75
N SER A 495 -35.28 23.50 -10.74
CA SER A 495 -36.74 23.71 -10.69
C SER A 495 -37.55 22.42 -10.86
N LEU A 496 -36.92 21.34 -11.33
CA LEU A 496 -37.57 20.03 -11.52
C LEU A 496 -37.55 19.21 -10.22
N THR A 497 -36.43 19.18 -9.51
CA THR A 497 -36.24 18.38 -8.29
C THR A 497 -36.49 19.17 -6.99
N ASP A 498 -36.58 20.50 -7.08
CA ASP A 498 -36.62 21.46 -5.95
C ASP A 498 -35.38 21.42 -5.04
N GLU A 499 -34.33 20.73 -5.48
CA GLU A 499 -33.04 20.69 -4.80
C GLU A 499 -32.35 22.06 -4.95
N HIS A 500 -31.77 22.55 -3.86
CA HIS A 500 -31.14 23.86 -3.80
C HIS A 500 -29.75 23.78 -3.20
N ARG A 501 -28.88 24.68 -3.66
CA ARG A 501 -27.53 24.87 -3.16
C ARG A 501 -27.22 26.34 -3.01
N THR A 502 -26.47 26.65 -1.96
CA THR A 502 -26.01 28.00 -1.69
C THR A 502 -24.50 28.09 -1.82
N LEU A 503 -24.03 29.26 -2.25
CA LEU A 503 -22.64 29.66 -2.23
C LEU A 503 -22.51 31.03 -1.57
N CYS A 504 -21.34 31.31 -1.03
CA CYS A 504 -21.05 32.55 -0.32
C CYS A 504 -20.19 33.47 -1.17
N ILE A 505 -20.58 34.74 -1.30
CA ILE A 505 -19.77 35.79 -1.92
C ILE A 505 -19.41 36.83 -0.87
N VAL A 506 -18.11 37.11 -0.73
CA VAL A 506 -17.63 38.21 0.10
C VAL A 506 -17.17 39.35 -0.80
N THR A 507 -17.86 40.49 -0.72
CA THR A 507 -17.51 41.68 -1.50
C THR A 507 -16.79 42.69 -0.61
N GLN A 508 -15.52 42.97 -0.94
CA GLN A 508 -14.67 43.95 -0.27
C GLN A 508 -14.93 45.36 -0.79
N MET A 509 -15.09 46.31 0.12
CA MET A 509 -15.24 47.72 -0.22
C MET A 509 -13.88 48.34 -0.53
N THR A 510 -13.83 49.25 -1.50
CA THR A 510 -12.59 49.93 -1.91
C THR A 510 -12.41 51.28 -1.22
N LEU A 511 -13.48 51.91 -0.75
CA LEU A 511 -13.43 53.17 0.02
C LEU A 511 -13.02 52.94 1.48
N LYS A 512 -13.60 51.92 2.14
CA LYS A 512 -13.21 51.48 3.48
C LYS A 512 -12.68 50.05 3.36
N ARG A 513 -11.38 49.85 3.21
CA ARG A 513 -10.82 48.51 2.96
C ARG A 513 -10.89 47.62 4.21
N PRO A 514 -11.19 46.32 4.08
CA PRO A 514 -11.16 45.41 5.20
C PRO A 514 -9.71 45.27 5.72
N SER A 515 -9.56 45.22 7.04
CA SER A 515 -8.27 44.96 7.67
C SER A 515 -7.94 43.47 7.65
N ASP A 516 -6.65 43.16 7.60
CA ASP A 516 -6.18 41.77 7.67
C ASP A 516 -6.47 41.20 9.07
N VAL A 517 -7.19 40.09 9.09
CA VAL A 517 -7.51 39.32 10.30
C VAL A 517 -6.57 38.13 10.39
N VAL A 518 -6.07 37.88 11.59
CA VAL A 518 -5.09 36.82 11.85
C VAL A 518 -5.61 35.82 12.88
N VAL A 519 -5.07 34.60 12.82
CA VAL A 519 -5.29 33.56 13.83
C VAL A 519 -4.22 33.69 14.92
N ASP A 520 -4.64 34.07 16.13
CA ASP A 520 -3.74 34.26 17.27
C ASP A 520 -3.43 32.93 17.99
N LYS A 521 -4.47 32.11 18.15
CA LYS A 521 -4.43 30.85 18.89
C LYS A 521 -5.50 29.90 18.35
N ARG A 522 -5.21 28.60 18.38
CA ARG A 522 -6.17 27.53 18.12
C ARG A 522 -6.15 26.51 19.25
N ASP A 523 -7.32 25.99 19.58
CA ASP A 523 -7.50 24.81 20.43
C ASP A 523 -8.25 23.75 19.61
N GLU A 524 -7.53 22.72 19.19
CA GLU A 524 -8.08 21.63 18.37
C GLU A 524 -8.99 20.71 19.17
N GLN A 525 -8.72 20.52 20.47
CA GLN A 525 -9.49 19.60 21.31
C GLN A 525 -10.92 20.09 21.47
N HIS A 526 -11.07 21.40 21.64
CA HIS A 526 -12.37 22.03 21.76
C HIS A 526 -12.82 22.72 20.48
N ALA A 527 -12.09 22.63 19.36
CA ALA A 527 -12.43 23.29 18.10
C ALA A 527 -12.67 24.82 18.24
N ARG A 528 -11.72 25.53 18.89
CA ARG A 528 -11.77 26.98 19.13
C ARG A 528 -10.66 27.73 18.41
N VAL A 529 -10.94 28.95 17.96
CA VAL A 529 -9.98 29.84 17.30
C VAL A 529 -10.12 31.27 17.85
N TRP A 530 -9.00 31.88 18.22
CA TRP A 530 -8.91 33.29 18.61
C TRP A 530 -8.38 34.10 17.44
N LEU A 531 -8.98 35.26 17.21
CA LEU A 531 -8.73 36.11 16.05
C LEU A 531 -8.49 37.56 16.47
N SER A 532 -7.59 38.25 15.77
CA SER A 532 -7.37 39.68 15.97
C SER A 532 -7.05 40.41 14.67
N ILE A 533 -7.12 41.75 14.69
CA ILE A 533 -6.60 42.62 13.63
C ILE A 533 -5.23 43.11 14.05
N HIS A 534 -4.25 43.06 13.15
CA HIS A 534 -2.90 43.56 13.36
C HIS A 534 -2.67 44.86 12.60
N LEU A 535 -2.23 45.92 13.28
CA LEU A 535 -1.87 47.20 12.68
C LEU A 535 -0.65 47.81 13.38
N SER A 536 0.43 48.01 12.62
CA SER A 536 1.63 48.76 13.06
C SER A 536 2.20 48.35 14.43
N GLY A 537 2.29 47.04 14.67
CA GLY A 537 2.84 46.46 15.90
C GLY A 537 1.86 46.39 17.09
N ALA A 538 0.63 46.85 16.91
CA ALA A 538 -0.47 46.64 17.85
C ALA A 538 -1.46 45.60 17.30
N SER A 539 -2.07 44.83 18.19
CA SER A 539 -3.13 43.89 17.87
C SER A 539 -4.33 44.09 18.78
N GLY A 540 -5.53 43.83 18.26
CA GLY A 540 -6.72 43.89 19.07
C GLY A 540 -7.96 43.34 18.40
N VAL A 541 -8.95 43.09 19.25
CA VAL A 541 -10.29 42.63 18.90
C VAL A 541 -11.24 43.13 19.99
N ASP A 542 -12.29 43.83 19.59
CA ASP A 542 -13.38 44.20 20.49
C ASP A 542 -14.58 43.27 20.32
N GLN A 543 -14.81 42.81 19.09
CA GLN A 543 -15.96 41.99 18.76
C GLN A 543 -15.64 41.02 17.63
N LEU A 544 -16.04 39.75 17.82
CA LEU A 544 -16.16 38.76 16.76
C LEU A 544 -17.63 38.57 16.40
N THR A 545 -17.91 38.22 15.16
CA THR A 545 -19.26 37.89 14.71
C THR A 545 -19.18 36.81 13.64
N VAL A 546 -19.96 35.73 13.80
CA VAL A 546 -20.14 34.77 12.71
C VAL A 546 -21.04 35.43 11.67
N VAL A 547 -20.47 35.75 10.51
CA VAL A 547 -21.17 36.44 9.43
C VAL A 547 -21.83 35.43 8.49
N HIS A 548 -21.21 34.26 8.31
CA HIS A 548 -21.75 33.15 7.53
C HIS A 548 -21.19 31.81 8.03
N GLY A 549 -21.97 30.74 7.90
CA GLY A 549 -21.61 29.39 8.33
C GLY A 549 -21.99 29.06 9.78
N PRO A 550 -21.78 27.80 10.19
CA PRO A 550 -22.14 27.31 11.53
C PRO A 550 -21.15 27.79 12.60
N GLY A 551 -21.48 27.56 13.86
CA GLY A 551 -20.64 27.89 15.01
C GLY A 551 -21.11 29.12 15.79
N GLN A 552 -20.39 29.43 16.85
CA GLN A 552 -20.77 30.49 17.79
C GLN A 552 -19.55 31.27 18.28
N ILE A 553 -19.79 32.48 18.78
CA ILE A 553 -18.79 33.30 19.45
C ILE A 553 -19.01 33.21 20.95
N ASP A 554 -17.93 33.00 21.69
CA ASP A 554 -17.93 33.02 23.15
C ASP A 554 -16.67 33.75 23.65
N ILE A 555 -16.55 33.95 24.96
CA ILE A 555 -15.47 34.70 25.60
C ILE A 555 -14.72 33.78 26.56
N ASP A 556 -13.40 33.83 26.55
CA ASP A 556 -12.58 33.05 27.47
C ASP A 556 -12.47 33.69 28.88
N GLU A 557 -11.79 33.00 29.80
CA GLU A 557 -11.60 33.46 31.19
C GLU A 557 -10.84 34.79 31.29
N ASP A 558 -10.04 35.13 30.27
CA ASP A 558 -9.27 36.38 30.18
C ASP A 558 -10.07 37.52 29.51
N GLY A 559 -11.33 37.27 29.15
CA GLY A 559 -12.21 38.24 28.51
C GLY A 559 -11.97 38.40 27.00
N LYS A 560 -11.24 37.49 26.35
CA LYS A 560 -10.99 37.53 24.89
C LYS A 560 -12.05 36.72 24.14
N PRO A 561 -12.62 37.27 23.05
CA PRO A 561 -13.58 36.54 22.24
C PRO A 561 -12.87 35.48 21.39
N TYR A 562 -13.54 34.33 21.21
CA TYR A 562 -13.12 33.25 20.33
C TYR A 562 -14.30 32.72 19.51
N TYR A 563 -14.00 32.17 18.35
CA TYR A 563 -14.94 31.39 17.55
C TYR A 563 -14.86 29.92 17.93
N GLN A 564 -16.02 29.29 18.12
CA GLN A 564 -16.21 27.89 18.43
C GLN A 564 -16.94 27.21 17.27
N ALA A 565 -16.29 26.26 16.60
CA ALA A 565 -16.90 25.51 15.52
C ALA A 565 -17.97 24.54 16.06
N ASP A 566 -19.02 24.32 15.27
CA ASP A 566 -20.01 23.27 15.50
C ASP A 566 -19.48 21.94 14.95
N ALA A 567 -19.17 21.00 15.86
CA ALA A 567 -18.60 19.70 15.50
C ALA A 567 -19.58 18.79 14.75
N ALA A 568 -20.90 19.03 14.86
CA ALA A 568 -21.91 18.23 14.19
C ALA A 568 -22.26 18.75 12.77
N SER A 569 -21.76 19.94 12.41
CA SER A 569 -22.11 20.57 11.15
C SER A 569 -21.29 20.00 9.98
N PRO A 570 -21.93 19.69 8.83
CA PRO A 570 -21.23 19.23 7.63
C PRO A 570 -20.62 20.38 6.79
N ALA A 571 -20.70 21.64 7.24
CA ALA A 571 -20.20 22.78 6.47
C ALA A 571 -18.67 22.73 6.30
N HIS A 572 -18.19 23.17 5.13
CA HIS A 572 -16.76 23.18 4.81
C HIS A 572 -16.02 24.46 5.23
N PHE A 573 -16.74 25.53 5.56
CA PHE A 573 -16.15 26.79 6.00
C PHE A 573 -17.14 27.64 6.80
N CYS A 574 -16.61 28.63 7.50
CA CYS A 574 -17.37 29.78 8.00
C CYS A 574 -16.63 31.09 7.71
N VAL A 575 -17.36 32.21 7.78
CA VAL A 575 -16.81 33.56 7.66
C VAL A 575 -17.02 34.29 8.97
N VAL A 576 -15.92 34.71 9.60
CA VAL A 576 -15.94 35.44 10.87
C VAL A 576 -15.48 36.87 10.63
N GLY A 577 -16.33 37.82 11.03
CA GLY A 577 -16.03 39.24 11.03
C GLY A 577 -15.35 39.66 12.34
N VAL A 578 -14.41 40.58 12.24
CA VAL A 578 -13.62 41.10 13.37
C VAL A 578 -13.68 42.62 13.35
N VAL A 579 -13.97 43.20 14.51
CA VAL A 579 -14.01 44.65 14.72
C VAL A 579 -13.05 45.03 15.84
N TRP A 580 -12.25 46.07 15.62
CA TRP A 580 -11.33 46.62 16.61
C TRP A 580 -11.30 48.15 16.58
N ARG A 581 -11.55 48.79 17.72
CA ARG A 581 -11.42 50.23 17.94
C ARG A 581 -10.00 50.54 18.41
N LEU A 582 -9.28 51.34 17.62
CA LEU A 582 -7.87 51.61 17.86
C LEU A 582 -7.62 52.45 19.12
N SER A 583 -8.57 53.33 19.48
CA SER A 583 -8.52 54.11 20.71
C SER A 583 -9.95 54.48 21.17
N PRO A 584 -10.24 54.50 22.48
CA PRO A 584 -11.51 54.99 23.01
C PRO A 584 -11.77 56.47 22.69
N GLU A 585 -10.71 57.25 22.42
CA GLU A 585 -10.78 58.71 22.22
C GLU A 585 -10.93 59.12 20.75
N LEU A 586 -10.69 58.19 19.81
CA LEU A 586 -10.80 58.44 18.36
C LEU A 586 -11.83 57.50 17.74
N PRO A 587 -12.73 57.98 16.86
CA PRO A 587 -13.75 57.15 16.23
C PRO A 587 -13.20 56.30 15.07
N ILE A 588 -11.98 55.75 15.21
CA ILE A 588 -11.35 54.91 14.20
C ILE A 588 -11.60 53.45 14.55
N THR A 589 -12.48 52.82 13.78
CA THR A 589 -12.80 51.39 13.91
C THR A 589 -12.29 50.65 12.68
N LEU A 590 -11.47 49.63 12.92
CA LEU A 590 -11.01 48.67 11.94
C LEU A 590 -12.02 47.52 11.87
N GLU A 591 -12.30 47.07 10.65
CA GLU A 591 -13.27 46.02 10.38
C GLU A 591 -12.65 45.11 9.33
N GLY A 592 -12.59 43.81 9.60
CA GLY A 592 -12.03 42.80 8.71
C GLY A 592 -12.82 41.50 8.79
N PHE A 593 -12.46 40.53 7.95
CA PHE A 593 -13.02 39.18 8.02
C PHE A 593 -11.94 38.13 7.77
N ILE A 594 -12.23 36.91 8.18
CA ILE A 594 -11.44 35.73 7.85
C ILE A 594 -12.36 34.58 7.48
N VAL A 595 -11.90 33.75 6.55
CA VAL A 595 -12.55 32.51 6.16
C VAL A 595 -11.85 31.38 6.90
N LEU A 596 -12.59 30.60 7.67
CA LEU A 596 -12.04 29.48 8.43
C LEU A 596 -12.50 28.16 7.79
N PRO A 597 -11.58 27.28 7.32
CA PRO A 597 -11.94 25.96 6.82
C PRO A 597 -12.40 25.03 7.95
N LEU A 598 -13.50 24.32 7.73
CA LEU A 598 -14.09 23.38 8.66
C LEU A 598 -13.96 21.93 8.12
N PRO A 599 -13.83 20.93 9.00
CA PRO A 599 -13.61 21.03 10.44
C PRO A 599 -12.20 21.57 10.77
N LEU A 600 -12.08 22.37 11.84
CA LEU A 600 -10.84 23.09 12.19
C LEU A 600 -9.61 22.17 12.32
N GLY A 601 -9.80 20.94 12.82
CA GLY A 601 -8.71 19.98 13.07
C GLY A 601 -8.20 19.23 11.84
N GLN A 602 -8.94 19.22 10.72
CA GLN A 602 -8.59 18.44 9.53
C GLN A 602 -7.71 19.21 8.54
N HIS A 603 -7.58 20.54 8.69
CA HIS A 603 -6.92 21.41 7.71
C HIS A 603 -5.63 22.06 8.25
N SER A 604 -4.77 21.28 8.92
CA SER A 604 -3.57 21.79 9.61
C SER A 604 -2.64 22.64 8.74
N GLN A 605 -2.44 22.28 7.46
CA GLN A 605 -1.64 23.07 6.52
C GLN A 605 -2.27 24.42 6.16
N ALA A 606 -3.60 24.48 5.99
CA ALA A 606 -4.29 25.73 5.70
C ALA A 606 -4.16 26.71 6.87
N TYR A 607 -4.30 26.20 8.10
CA TYR A 607 -4.10 26.99 9.32
C TYR A 607 -2.65 27.45 9.50
N GLN A 608 -1.66 26.59 9.21
CA GLN A 608 -0.26 27.01 9.21
C GLN A 608 0.00 28.14 8.20
N ALA A 609 -0.63 28.10 7.02
CA ALA A 609 -0.51 29.18 6.04
C ALA A 609 -1.13 30.49 6.56
N LEU A 610 -2.30 30.43 7.20
CA LEU A 610 -2.96 31.59 7.81
C LEU A 610 -2.13 32.17 8.97
N GLU A 611 -1.57 31.32 9.84
CA GLU A 611 -0.69 31.70 10.95
C GLU A 611 0.65 32.28 10.45
N GLN A 612 1.23 31.73 9.38
CA GLN A 612 2.43 32.29 8.76
C GLN A 612 2.17 33.62 8.07
N ALA A 613 1.00 33.80 7.45
CA ALA A 613 0.56 35.09 6.93
C ALA A 613 0.46 36.13 8.05
N ALA A 614 -0.08 35.73 9.21
CA ALA A 614 -0.13 36.56 10.41
C ALA A 614 1.25 36.99 10.91
N GLN A 615 2.22 36.07 10.93
CA GLN A 615 3.61 36.35 11.32
C GLN A 615 4.34 37.28 10.35
N ARG A 616 3.96 37.28 9.06
CA ARG A 616 4.51 38.21 8.06
C ARG A 616 3.90 39.59 8.19
N ALA A 617 2.61 39.68 8.51
CA ALA A 617 1.92 40.95 8.78
C ALA A 617 2.45 41.65 10.04
N THR A 618 2.90 40.91 11.05
CA THR A 618 3.50 41.46 12.28
C THR A 618 4.96 41.92 12.14
N ARG A 619 5.69 41.49 11.10
CA ARG A 619 7.09 41.87 10.86
C ARG A 619 7.26 43.11 9.97
N ARG A 620 6.18 43.61 9.38
CA ARG A 620 6.13 44.89 8.66
C ARG A 620 5.54 45.96 9.57
#